data_AF-A0ABD2GT52-F1
#
_entry.id   AF-A0ABD2GT52-F1
#
_cell.length_a   1.000
_cell.length_b   1.000
_cell.length_c   1.000
_cell.angle_alpha   90.00
_cell.angle_beta   90.00
_cell.angle_gamma   90.00
#
_symmetry.space_group_name_H-M   'P 1'
#
loop_
_entity.id
_entity.type
_entity.pdbx_description
1 polymer ?
#
loop_
_entity_poly.entity_id
_entity_poly.type
_entity_poly.pdbx_seq_one_letter_code
_entity_poly.pdbx_strand_id
1 'polypeptide(L)'
;MAGGSQKKTCPNCREYIYCGNKICPLCKHPQPNNVRLKKKMDKFQSQQKQWLSSMTKNRIKSHVLDDAALLLEKLHALGLKPLLLLAYPPTKRVPRTSKMKVLMPMHAQLSTSAKTCLDNVEAIFKLMVAGEIAFI
;
A
#
# COMPACT_ATOMS: atom_id res chain seq x y z
N MET A 1 -25.92 3.09 10.14
CA MET A 1 -24.60 2.51 9.81
C MET A 1 -24.57 1.08 10.30
N ALA A 2 -24.33 0.08 9.45
CA ALA A 2 -24.27 -1.32 9.89
C ALA A 2 -22.97 -1.52 10.71
N GLY A 3 -23.11 -1.54 12.05
CA GLY A 3 -21.99 -1.79 12.96
C GLY A 3 -21.47 -3.20 12.77
N GLY A 4 -20.15 -3.34 12.58
CA GLY A 4 -19.52 -4.66 12.53
C GLY A 4 -19.71 -5.41 13.85
N SER A 5 -20.00 -6.70 13.79
CA SER A 5 -20.14 -7.56 14.97
C SER A 5 -18.87 -7.52 15.83
N GLN A 6 -19.03 -7.30 17.14
CA GLN A 6 -17.93 -7.35 18.12
C GLN A 6 -17.44 -8.78 18.38
N LYS A 7 -18.17 -9.80 17.91
CA LYS A 7 -17.85 -11.22 18.07
C LYS A 7 -17.57 -11.86 16.71
N LYS A 8 -16.60 -12.78 16.71
CA LYS A 8 -16.19 -13.63 15.58
C LYS A 8 -16.19 -15.10 16.01
N THR A 9 -16.38 -15.98 15.05
CA THR A 9 -16.22 -17.42 15.25
C THR A 9 -14.74 -17.79 15.22
N CYS A 10 -14.26 -18.53 16.21
CA CYS A 10 -12.91 -19.08 16.22
C CYS A 10 -12.74 -20.05 15.04
N PRO A 11 -11.72 -19.89 14.18
CA PRO A 11 -11.54 -20.76 13.02
C PRO A 11 -11.17 -22.21 13.39
N ASN A 12 -10.67 -22.43 14.61
CA ASN A 12 -10.24 -23.76 15.09
C ASN A 12 -11.39 -24.50 15.79
N CYS A 13 -11.90 -23.96 16.91
CA CYS A 13 -12.89 -24.65 17.73
C CYS A 13 -14.34 -24.16 17.51
N ARG A 14 -14.57 -23.25 16.56
CA ARG A 14 -15.89 -22.69 16.20
C ARG A 14 -16.63 -21.94 17.31
N GLU A 15 -15.96 -21.65 18.42
CA GLU A 15 -16.52 -20.86 19.52
C GLU A 15 -16.71 -19.38 19.15
N TYR A 16 -17.73 -18.72 19.71
CA TYR A 16 -17.91 -17.28 19.57
C TYR A 16 -17.01 -16.50 20.53
N ILE A 17 -16.07 -15.74 19.99
CA ILE A 17 -15.09 -14.97 20.76
C ILE A 17 -15.08 -13.50 20.33
N TYR A 18 -14.59 -12.60 21.18
CA TYR A 18 -14.47 -11.19 20.80
C TYR A 18 -13.44 -10.99 19.68
N CYS A 19 -13.73 -10.05 18.78
CA CYS A 19 -12.86 -9.73 17.64
C CYS A 19 -11.45 -9.30 18.07
N GLY A 20 -11.33 -8.63 19.22
CA GLY A 20 -10.07 -8.20 19.82
C GLY A 20 -9.20 -9.32 20.42
N ASN A 21 -9.76 -10.53 20.61
CA ASN A 21 -8.97 -11.65 21.12
C ASN A 21 -7.96 -12.10 20.06
N LYS A 22 -6.66 -11.98 20.41
CA LYS A 22 -5.53 -12.46 19.62
C LYS A 22 -5.25 -13.95 19.82
N ILE A 23 -5.79 -14.55 20.88
CA ILE A 23 -5.72 -15.97 21.21
C ILE A 23 -7.13 -16.42 21.61
N CYS A 24 -7.59 -17.59 21.16
CA CYS A 24 -8.89 -18.11 21.59
C CYS A 24 -8.85 -18.43 23.10
N PRO A 25 -9.79 -17.93 23.92
CA PRO A 25 -9.83 -18.25 25.34
C PRO A 25 -10.07 -19.73 25.62
N LEU A 26 -10.79 -20.42 24.73
CA LEU A 26 -11.17 -21.83 24.86
C LEU A 26 -10.10 -22.78 24.32
N CYS A 27 -9.85 -22.80 23.01
CA CYS A 27 -8.88 -23.73 22.42
C CYS A 27 -7.42 -23.25 22.43
N LYS A 28 -7.13 -22.06 22.97
CA LYS A 28 -5.80 -21.42 22.99
C LYS A 28 -5.14 -21.23 21.62
N HIS A 29 -5.85 -21.49 20.52
CA HIS A 29 -5.32 -21.30 19.19
C HIS A 29 -5.17 -19.80 18.88
N PRO A 30 -4.01 -19.34 18.38
CA PRO A 30 -3.81 -17.97 17.93
C PRO A 30 -4.87 -17.55 16.91
N GLN A 31 -5.44 -16.37 17.11
CA GLN A 31 -6.40 -15.83 16.17
C GLN A 31 -5.66 -15.18 15.01
N PRO A 32 -6.15 -15.37 13.78
CA PRO A 32 -5.49 -14.80 12.62
C PRO A 32 -5.54 -13.27 12.69
N ASN A 33 -4.36 -12.65 12.57
CA ASN A 33 -4.20 -11.19 12.53
C ASN A 33 -4.37 -10.68 11.11
N ASN A 34 -4.78 -9.42 10.95
CA ASN A 34 -4.90 -8.76 9.65
C ASN A 34 -5.75 -9.51 8.61
N VAL A 35 -6.65 -10.41 9.03
CA VAL A 35 -7.50 -11.23 8.14
C VAL A 35 -8.24 -10.38 7.13
N ARG A 36 -8.74 -9.22 7.57
CA ARG A 36 -9.45 -8.28 6.71
C ARG A 36 -8.56 -7.77 5.58
N LEU A 37 -7.30 -7.42 5.88
CA LEU A 37 -6.34 -6.96 4.87
C LEU A 37 -5.98 -8.11 3.94
N LYS A 38 -5.65 -9.29 4.48
CA LYS A 38 -5.32 -10.48 3.69
C LYS A 38 -6.43 -10.83 2.69
N LYS A 39 -7.68 -10.94 3.14
CA LYS A 39 -8.84 -11.18 2.26
C LYS A 39 -9.00 -10.12 1.17
N LYS A 40 -8.75 -8.83 1.48
CA LYS A 40 -8.79 -7.76 0.49
C LYS A 40 -7.65 -7.87 -0.53
N MET A 41 -6.46 -8.25 -0.10
CA MET A 41 -5.31 -8.46 -0.97
C MET A 41 -5.51 -9.68 -1.88
N ASP A 42 -5.96 -10.81 -1.33
CA ASP A 42 -6.24 -12.03 -2.10
C ASP A 42 -7.32 -11.76 -3.18
N LYS A 43 -8.37 -11.00 -2.82
CA LYS A 43 -9.41 -10.57 -3.77
C LYS A 43 -8.84 -9.65 -4.85
N PHE A 44 -7.96 -8.72 -4.50
CA PHE A 44 -7.34 -7.84 -5.48
C PHE A 44 -6.44 -8.63 -6.44
N GLN A 45 -5.63 -9.56 -5.93
CA GLN A 45 -4.76 -10.42 -6.74
C GLN A 45 -5.56 -11.23 -7.75
N SER A 46 -6.68 -11.84 -7.34
CA SER A 46 -7.52 -12.60 -8.28
C SER A 46 -8.18 -11.73 -9.37
N GLN A 47 -8.38 -10.44 -9.10
CA GLN A 47 -9.01 -9.48 -10.01
C GLN A 47 -8.01 -8.57 -10.74
N GLN A 48 -6.71 -8.73 -10.50
CA GLN A 48 -5.68 -7.77 -10.91
C GLN A 48 -5.69 -7.50 -12.43
N LYS A 49 -5.77 -8.55 -13.25
CA LYS A 49 -5.77 -8.44 -14.72
C LYS A 49 -7.00 -7.67 -15.23
N GLN A 50 -8.18 -7.99 -14.69
CA GLN A 50 -9.44 -7.31 -15.04
C GLN A 50 -9.43 -5.85 -14.58
N TRP A 51 -8.87 -5.58 -13.40
CA TRP A 51 -8.74 -4.22 -12.89
C TRP A 51 -7.80 -3.39 -13.77
N LEU A 52 -6.63 -3.94 -14.15
CA LEU A 52 -5.67 -3.27 -15.05
C LEU A 52 -6.28 -2.95 -16.42
N SER A 53 -7.06 -3.86 -16.99
CA SER A 53 -7.73 -3.62 -18.29
C SER A 53 -8.78 -2.51 -18.18
N SER A 54 -9.55 -2.47 -17.08
CA SER A 54 -10.52 -1.40 -16.82
C SER A 54 -9.84 -0.03 -16.63
N MET A 55 -8.69 0.00 -15.94
CA MET A 55 -7.90 1.21 -15.72
C MET A 55 -7.33 1.76 -17.02
N THR A 56 -6.86 0.88 -17.91
CA THR A 56 -6.30 1.26 -19.22
C THR A 56 -7.40 1.80 -20.13
N LYS A 57 -8.57 1.15 -20.14
CA LYS A 57 -9.74 1.57 -20.93
C LYS A 57 -10.23 2.97 -20.55
N ASN A 58 -10.22 3.27 -19.25
CA ASN A 58 -10.79 4.51 -18.72
C ASN A 58 -9.74 5.60 -18.43
N ARG A 59 -8.45 5.34 -18.68
CA ARG A 59 -7.31 6.24 -18.36
C ARG A 59 -7.26 6.69 -16.88
N ILE A 60 -7.70 5.84 -15.96
CA ILE A 60 -7.91 6.19 -14.53
C ILE A 60 -6.61 6.21 -13.70
N LYS A 61 -5.43 6.06 -14.32
CA LYS A 61 -4.15 6.03 -13.60
C LYS A 61 -3.91 7.26 -12.70
N SER A 62 -4.36 8.44 -13.13
CA SER A 62 -4.27 9.68 -12.32
C SER A 62 -5.06 9.56 -11.02
N HIS A 63 -6.31 9.08 -11.06
CA HIS A 63 -7.14 8.93 -9.87
C HIS A 63 -6.50 8.04 -8.80
N VAL A 64 -5.84 6.95 -9.20
CA VAL A 64 -5.13 6.08 -8.25
C VAL A 64 -3.97 6.82 -7.57
N LEU A 65 -3.26 7.68 -8.31
CA LEU A 65 -2.19 8.50 -7.76
C LEU A 65 -2.73 9.62 -6.86
N ASP A 66 -3.89 10.20 -7.20
CA ASP A 66 -4.56 11.20 -6.39
C ASP A 66 -5.08 10.59 -5.07
N ASP A 67 -5.67 9.40 -5.13
CA ASP A 67 -6.08 8.62 -3.96
C ASP A 67 -4.88 8.28 -3.06
N ALA A 68 -3.73 7.93 -3.66
CA ALA A 68 -2.50 7.68 -2.92
C ALA A 68 -1.99 8.94 -2.22
N ALA A 69 -1.99 10.10 -2.90
CA ALA A 69 -1.63 11.37 -2.29
C ALA A 69 -2.56 11.73 -1.11
N LEU A 70 -3.86 11.54 -1.28
CA LEU A 70 -4.84 11.75 -0.21
C LEU A 70 -4.64 10.77 0.97
N LEU A 71 -4.22 9.53 0.70
CA LEU A 71 -3.88 8.58 1.75
C LEU A 71 -2.66 9.04 2.55
N LEU A 72 -1.63 9.59 1.91
CA LEU A 72 -0.46 10.16 2.60
C LEU A 72 -0.89 11.28 3.54
N GLU A 73 -1.79 12.17 3.12
CA GLU A 73 -2.34 13.22 3.99
C GLU A 73 -3.08 12.64 5.20
N LYS A 74 -3.94 11.63 4.99
CA LYS A 74 -4.69 10.99 6.08
C LYS A 74 -3.76 10.32 7.09
N LEU A 75 -2.73 9.63 6.62
CA LEU A 75 -1.74 9.00 7.49
C LEU A 75 -0.95 10.06 8.27
N HIS A 76 -0.59 11.18 7.62
CA HIS A 76 0.07 12.30 8.27
C HIS A 76 -0.80 12.97 9.34
N ALA A 77 -2.10 13.16 9.07
CA ALA A 77 -3.07 13.69 10.04
C ALA A 77 -3.24 12.78 11.27
N LEU A 78 -2.97 11.47 11.13
CA LEU A 78 -2.91 10.53 12.26
C LEU A 78 -1.57 10.58 13.03
N GLY A 79 -0.68 11.50 12.69
CA GLY A 79 0.64 11.66 13.31
C GLY A 79 1.73 10.72 12.76
N LEU A 80 1.44 10.01 11.67
CA LEU A 80 2.43 9.15 11.00
C LEU A 80 3.29 9.98 10.04
N LYS A 81 4.44 9.44 9.63
CA LYS A 81 5.37 10.09 8.68
C LYS A 81 5.46 9.26 7.40
N PRO A 82 4.45 9.31 6.51
CA PRO A 82 4.38 8.45 5.35
C PRO A 82 5.20 9.00 4.17
N LEU A 83 5.76 8.10 3.37
CA LEU A 83 6.52 8.40 2.15
C LEU A 83 6.19 7.36 1.09
N LEU A 84 6.04 7.76 -0.17
CA LEU A 84 5.80 6.85 -1.29
C LEU A 84 6.77 7.13 -2.43
N LEU A 85 7.56 6.11 -2.81
CA LEU A 85 8.48 6.13 -3.93
C LEU A 85 7.86 5.38 -5.11
N LEU A 86 7.82 6.02 -6.29
CA LEU A 86 7.22 5.44 -7.50
C LEU A 86 8.21 5.49 -8.66
N ALA A 87 8.41 4.34 -9.30
CA ALA A 87 9.07 4.24 -10.58
C ALA A 87 8.03 4.11 -11.71
N TYR A 88 8.19 4.92 -12.74
CA TYR A 88 7.43 4.80 -13.97
C TYR A 88 8.28 4.05 -14.98
N PRO A 89 7.74 3.02 -15.64
CA PRO A 89 8.47 2.30 -16.66
C PRO A 89 8.89 3.26 -17.79
N PRO A 90 10.02 2.97 -18.46
CA PRO A 90 10.47 3.76 -19.59
C PRO A 90 9.37 3.84 -20.65
N THR A 91 9.22 5.01 -21.24
CA THR A 91 8.23 5.23 -22.31
C THR A 91 8.93 5.16 -23.65
N LYS A 92 8.20 4.94 -24.74
CA LYS A 92 8.77 4.96 -26.11
C LYS A 92 9.53 6.26 -26.42
N ARG A 93 9.21 7.37 -25.74
CA ARG A 93 9.88 8.68 -25.88
C ARG A 93 11.16 8.80 -25.06
N VAL A 94 11.27 8.08 -23.94
CA VAL A 94 12.44 8.07 -23.06
C VAL A 94 12.77 6.62 -22.71
N PRO A 95 13.40 5.89 -23.65
CA PRO A 95 13.54 4.43 -23.56
C PRO A 95 14.60 3.96 -22.55
N ARG A 96 15.50 4.85 -22.10
CA ARG A 96 16.68 4.48 -21.31
C ARG A 96 16.54 4.71 -19.80
N THR A 97 15.55 5.48 -19.35
CA THR A 97 15.47 5.88 -17.94
C THR A 97 14.04 5.84 -17.42
N SER A 98 13.82 5.00 -16.41
CA SER A 98 12.60 5.02 -15.60
C SER A 98 12.49 6.37 -14.89
N LYS A 99 11.38 7.09 -15.09
CA LYS A 99 11.13 8.33 -14.36
C LYS A 99 10.77 7.98 -12.92
N MET A 100 11.35 8.67 -11.95
CA MET A 100 10.99 8.51 -10.54
C MET A 100 10.13 9.66 -10.04
N LYS A 101 9.28 9.37 -9.06
CA LYS A 101 8.49 10.36 -8.34
C LYS A 101 8.45 9.99 -6.86
N VAL A 102 8.82 10.94 -6.02
CA VAL A 102 8.61 10.88 -4.58
C VAL A 102 7.31 11.61 -4.25
N LEU A 103 6.44 10.98 -3.49
CA LEU A 103 5.21 11.58 -2.97
C LEU A 103 5.28 11.67 -1.45
N MET A 104 4.91 12.84 -0.94
CA MET A 104 4.88 13.19 0.48
C MET A 104 3.61 14.00 0.76
N PRO A 105 3.20 14.12 2.03
CA PRO A 105 2.17 15.09 2.40
C PRO A 105 2.58 16.50 1.91
N MET A 106 1.67 17.21 1.24
CA MET A 106 1.88 18.53 0.65
C MET A 106 2.31 19.58 1.67
N HIS A 107 1.86 19.45 2.91
CA HIS A 107 2.17 20.39 3.99
C HIS A 107 3.43 20.00 4.78
N ALA A 108 4.08 18.88 4.45
CA ALA A 108 5.31 18.47 5.11
C ALA A 108 6.46 19.40 4.69
N GLN A 109 6.98 20.17 5.66
CA GLN A 109 8.20 20.94 5.46
C GLN A 109 9.41 20.08 5.84
N LEU A 110 10.34 19.95 4.91
CA LEU A 110 11.60 19.26 5.14
C LEU A 110 12.70 20.28 5.48
N SER A 111 13.49 19.96 6.50
CA SER A 111 14.77 20.62 6.73
C SER A 111 15.74 20.35 5.58
N THR A 112 16.79 21.17 5.45
CA THR A 112 17.85 20.97 4.45
C THR A 112 18.48 19.59 4.54
N SER A 113 18.79 19.12 5.76
CA SER A 113 19.34 17.78 5.98
C SER A 113 18.38 16.67 5.55
N ALA A 114 17.10 16.80 5.84
CA ALA A 114 16.09 15.82 5.45
C ALA A 114 15.90 15.76 3.93
N LYS A 115 16.00 16.91 3.23
CA LYS A 115 16.01 16.95 1.76
C LYS A 115 17.20 16.16 1.20
N THR A 116 18.41 16.40 1.71
CA THR A 116 19.60 15.65 1.28
C THR A 116 19.45 14.14 1.53
N CYS A 117 18.91 13.73 2.68
CA CYS A 117 18.62 12.33 2.92
C CYS A 117 17.59 11.75 1.94
N LEU A 118 16.56 12.52 1.60
CA LEU A 118 15.54 12.09 0.64
C LEU A 118 16.12 11.93 -0.77
N ASP A 119 17.01 12.84 -1.19
CA ASP A 119 17.72 12.72 -2.47
C ASP A 119 18.57 11.45 -2.52
N ASN A 120 19.23 11.10 -1.41
CA ASN A 120 19.98 9.84 -1.29
C ASN A 120 19.07 8.61 -1.36
N VAL A 121 17.91 8.66 -0.70
CA VAL A 121 16.90 7.58 -0.78
C VAL A 121 16.37 7.43 -2.20
N GLU A 122 16.11 8.53 -2.90
CA GLU A 122 15.72 8.50 -4.30
C GLU A 122 16.84 7.89 -5.17
N ALA A 123 18.10 8.24 -4.94
CA ALA A 123 19.24 7.66 -5.64
C ALA A 123 19.38 6.15 -5.40
N ILE A 124 19.22 5.69 -4.15
CA ILE A 124 19.23 4.26 -3.80
C ILE A 124 18.08 3.54 -4.52
N PHE A 125 16.89 4.11 -4.49
CA PHE A 125 15.73 3.54 -5.18
C PHE A 125 15.93 3.47 -6.70
N LYS A 126 16.59 4.48 -7.31
CA LYS A 126 17.03 4.44 -8.72
C LYS A 126 17.89 3.23 -9.03
N LEU A 127 18.87 2.93 -8.17
CA LEU A 127 19.73 1.76 -8.34
C LEU A 127 18.96 0.44 -8.21
N MET A 128 18.05 0.33 -7.24
CA MET A 128 17.22 -0.87 -7.06
C MET A 128 16.38 -1.17 -8.30
N VAL A 129 15.71 -0.16 -8.84
CA VAL A 129 14.85 -0.31 -10.03
C VAL A 129 15.68 -0.59 -11.29
N ALA A 130 16.90 -0.07 -11.39
CA ALA A 130 17.80 -0.36 -12.50
C ALA A 130 18.41 -1.78 -12.44
N GLY A 131 18.59 -2.33 -11.22
CA GLY A 131 19.04 -3.71 -11.01
C GLY A 131 17.97 -4.76 -11.34
N GLU A 132 16.69 -4.39 -11.30
CA GLU A 132 15.56 -5.24 -11.69
C GLU A 132 15.28 -5.18 -13.21
N ILE A 133 16.27 -5.56 -14.03
CA ILE A 133 16.02 -5.92 -15.43
C ILE A 133 15.39 -7.34 -15.43
N ALA A 134 14.07 -7.39 -15.25
CA ALA A 134 13.12 -8.38 -15.80
C ALA A 134 11.93 -8.59 -14.85
N PHE A 135 10.92 -7.73 -14.93
CA PHE A 135 9.55 -8.14 -14.64
C PHE A 135 8.86 -8.40 -15.98
N ILE A 136 8.98 -9.63 -16.48
CA ILE A 136 8.07 -10.22 -17.47
C ILE A 136 7.07 -11.08 -16.70
#